data_AF-A0A432WT87-F1
#
_entry.id   AF-A0A432WT87-F1
#
_cell.length_a   1.000
_cell.length_b   1.000
_cell.length_c   1.000
_cell.angle_alpha   90.00
_cell.angle_beta   90.00
_cell.angle_gamma   90.00
#
_symmetry.space_group_name_H-M   'P 1'
#
loop_
_entity.id
_entity.type
_entity.pdbx_description
1 polymer ?
#
loop_
_entity_poly.entity_id
_entity_poly.type
_entity_poly.pdbx_seq_one_letter_code
_entity_poly.pdbx_strand_id
1 'polypeptide(L)'
;MCRLILVFIVVLLSGCSSINVPLDSGSAEDNFGYHPLDPLPVQLNIPNGEVLNALSDETMRLAIGTVTREGSLTFGPAKLGVEGKNYVVILDYIKFSTDSLPVSISENPADGKRIATLLPQGEEDLANTVVPVYIGVGLRLTANIFVKKGEIDLSSLFALGVAARAEQVSGTLIIQTLGVSGQEISSLIPMPSEISESSIQNAMLALASIKVKMYDDNTQITPRVVGVYNNLGGGQTTINGFISSLLQRPILFPRPPANE
;
A
#
# COMPACT_ATOMS: atom_id res chain seq x y z
N MET A 1 64.34 -28.73 -14.86
CA MET A 1 64.65 -28.12 -13.55
C MET A 1 64.70 -26.62 -13.74
N CYS A 2 63.54 -25.96 -13.70
CA CYS A 2 63.43 -24.50 -13.77
C CYS A 2 62.32 -24.10 -12.79
N ARG A 3 62.77 -23.71 -11.60
CA ARG A 3 61.93 -23.09 -10.56
C ARG A 3 61.59 -21.66 -11.02
N LEU A 4 60.51 -21.15 -10.44
CA LEU A 4 60.33 -19.74 -10.08
C LEU A 4 59.62 -18.84 -11.10
N ILE A 5 58.30 -19.00 -11.26
CA ILE A 5 57.37 -17.86 -11.44
C ILE A 5 56.12 -18.14 -10.61
N LEU A 6 56.23 -17.84 -9.32
CA LEU A 6 55.12 -17.76 -8.35
C LEU A 6 55.18 -16.34 -7.80
N VAL A 7 54.59 -15.38 -8.51
CA VAL A 7 54.14 -14.05 -8.03
C VAL A 7 53.44 -13.40 -9.23
N PHE A 8 52.11 -13.55 -9.38
CA PHE A 8 51.21 -12.53 -9.95
C PHE A 8 49.73 -12.95 -10.03
N ILE A 9 49.16 -13.60 -9.00
CA ILE A 9 47.70 -13.85 -8.92
C ILE A 9 47.21 -13.66 -7.49
N VAL A 10 47.43 -12.47 -6.90
CA VAL A 10 46.89 -12.11 -5.56
C VAL A 10 46.32 -10.68 -5.54
N VAL A 11 45.87 -10.17 -6.69
CA VAL A 11 45.13 -8.89 -6.72
C VAL A 11 43.96 -9.09 -7.66
N LEU A 12 42.78 -9.42 -7.12
CA LEU A 12 41.43 -9.19 -7.68
C LEU A 12 40.32 -9.87 -6.82
N LEU A 13 40.42 -9.77 -5.49
CA LEU A 13 39.29 -10.09 -4.59
C LEU A 13 38.98 -8.87 -3.72
N SER A 14 38.58 -7.79 -4.39
CA SER A 14 37.94 -6.63 -3.77
C SER A 14 36.63 -6.41 -4.53
N GLY A 15 35.68 -7.32 -4.30
CA GLY A 15 34.39 -7.31 -4.96
C GLY A 15 33.26 -7.31 -3.93
N CYS A 16 32.49 -6.23 -3.95
CA CYS A 16 31.17 -6.05 -3.33
C CYS A 16 31.08 -6.23 -1.81
N SER A 17 31.24 -5.12 -1.09
CA SER A 17 30.38 -4.85 0.08
C SER A 17 28.93 -4.81 -0.40
N SER A 18 28.26 -5.96 -0.34
CA SER A 18 26.81 -6.01 -0.45
C SER A 18 26.23 -5.13 0.65
N ILE A 19 25.50 -4.09 0.26
CA ILE A 19 24.49 -3.48 1.13
C ILE A 19 23.61 -4.64 1.61
N ASN A 20 23.76 -4.99 2.89
CA ASN A 20 22.81 -5.86 3.56
C ASN A 20 21.53 -5.04 3.72
N VAL A 21 20.69 -5.05 2.69
CA VAL A 21 19.25 -4.91 2.92
C VAL A 21 18.90 -6.14 3.74
N PRO A 22 18.34 -6.01 4.96
CA PRO A 22 17.92 -7.17 5.72
C PRO A 22 16.85 -7.89 4.91
N LEU A 23 17.25 -8.99 4.27
CA LEU A 23 16.35 -9.99 3.72
C LEU A 23 15.93 -10.86 4.90
N ASP A 24 14.69 -10.67 5.30
CA ASP A 24 13.78 -11.68 5.84
C ASP A 24 14.34 -12.60 6.94
N SER A 25 14.19 -12.17 8.19
CA SER A 25 13.86 -13.11 9.27
C SER A 25 12.38 -12.93 9.57
N GLY A 26 11.55 -13.93 9.23
CA GLY A 26 10.09 -13.93 9.40
C GLY A 26 9.60 -13.84 10.85
N SER A 27 9.97 -12.81 11.58
CA SER A 27 9.22 -12.35 12.74
C SER A 27 8.02 -11.53 12.25
N ALA A 28 6.83 -11.83 12.76
CA ALA A 28 5.60 -11.08 12.49
C ALA A 28 5.63 -9.62 13.02
N GLU A 29 6.80 -9.09 13.35
CA GLU A 29 7.00 -7.79 14.00
C GLU A 29 7.38 -6.67 13.03
N ASP A 30 7.79 -7.01 11.81
CA ASP A 30 8.31 -6.06 10.83
C ASP A 30 7.39 -5.97 9.59
N ASN A 31 6.21 -5.35 9.80
CA ASN A 31 5.21 -5.11 8.76
C ASN A 31 5.58 -3.95 7.81
N PHE A 32 6.78 -4.01 7.24
CA PHE A 32 7.27 -2.99 6.30
C PHE A 32 6.53 -3.07 4.95
N GLY A 33 6.28 -1.92 4.34
CA GLY A 33 5.75 -1.84 2.98
C GLY A 33 4.50 -0.97 2.84
N TYR A 34 3.76 -1.18 1.77
CA TYR A 34 2.55 -0.41 1.47
C TYR A 34 1.36 -0.89 2.31
N HIS A 35 0.74 0.04 3.06
CA HIS A 35 -0.48 -0.19 3.82
C HIS A 35 -1.61 0.62 3.19
N PRO A 36 -2.55 -0.05 2.50
CA PRO A 36 -3.75 0.62 1.98
C PRO A 36 -4.59 1.12 3.15
N LEU A 37 -5.09 2.35 3.05
CA LEU A 37 -5.99 2.94 4.05
C LEU A 37 -7.36 3.19 3.45
N ASP A 38 -8.39 3.11 4.28
CA ASP A 38 -9.67 3.69 3.90
C ASP A 38 -9.47 5.20 3.63
N PRO A 39 -10.03 5.74 2.53
CA PRO A 39 -9.68 7.08 2.08
C PRO A 39 -9.95 8.16 3.15
N LEU A 40 -8.88 8.81 3.63
CA LEU A 40 -9.01 9.88 4.63
C LEU A 40 -9.11 11.25 3.93
N PRO A 41 -9.91 12.19 4.46
CA PRO A 41 -10.03 13.52 3.87
C PRO A 41 -8.72 14.30 3.97
N VAL A 42 -8.46 15.13 2.96
CA VAL A 42 -7.41 16.14 2.96
C VAL A 42 -8.03 17.52 2.77
N GLN A 43 -7.38 18.56 3.27
CA GLN A 43 -7.75 19.94 3.05
C GLN A 43 -7.06 20.44 1.79
N LEU A 44 -7.84 20.82 0.78
CA LEU A 44 -7.31 21.30 -0.49
C LEU A 44 -6.93 22.78 -0.40
N ASN A 45 -5.73 23.12 -0.84
CA ASN A 45 -5.20 24.48 -0.95
C ASN A 45 -4.95 24.90 -2.41
N ILE A 46 -5.61 24.23 -3.35
CA ILE A 46 -5.52 24.49 -4.79
C ILE A 46 -6.91 24.41 -5.42
N PRO A 47 -7.15 25.09 -6.56
CA PRO A 47 -8.39 24.95 -7.32
C PRO A 47 -8.60 23.51 -7.80
N ASN A 48 -9.86 23.05 -7.83
CA ASN A 48 -10.20 21.68 -8.24
C ASN A 48 -9.65 21.30 -9.63
N GLY A 49 -9.59 22.25 -10.58
CA GLY A 49 -9.07 21.99 -11.93
C GLY A 49 -7.56 21.74 -12.00
N GLU A 50 -6.81 22.08 -10.96
CA GLU A 50 -5.36 21.88 -10.88
C GLU A 50 -4.97 20.62 -10.10
N VAL A 51 -5.95 19.99 -9.45
CA VAL A 51 -5.71 18.84 -8.57
C VAL A 51 -4.99 17.71 -9.27
N LEU A 52 -5.44 17.29 -10.47
CA LEU A 52 -4.79 16.19 -11.18
C LEU A 52 -3.35 16.53 -11.59
N ASN A 53 -3.04 17.81 -11.84
CA ASN A 53 -1.69 18.25 -12.17
C ASN A 53 -0.77 18.25 -10.95
N ALA A 54 -1.31 18.46 -9.75
CA ALA A 54 -0.56 18.37 -8.50
C ALA A 54 -0.24 16.92 -8.08
N LEU A 55 -0.89 15.92 -8.68
CA LEU A 55 -0.61 14.50 -8.45
C LEU A 55 0.43 14.01 -9.47
N SER A 56 1.71 14.15 -9.12
CA SER A 56 2.85 13.92 -10.02
C SER A 56 2.99 12.47 -10.50
N ASP A 57 2.59 11.51 -9.67
CA ASP A 57 2.91 10.10 -9.86
C ASP A 57 1.67 9.27 -10.17
N GLU A 58 1.89 8.13 -10.83
CA GLU A 58 0.85 7.14 -11.09
C GLU A 58 1.44 5.74 -10.95
N THR A 59 0.72 4.82 -10.30
CA THR A 59 1.20 3.46 -10.10
C THR A 59 0.08 2.45 -9.90
N MET A 60 0.45 1.17 -9.99
CA MET A 60 -0.35 0.06 -9.49
C MET A 60 0.38 -0.58 -8.30
N ARG A 61 -0.30 -0.75 -7.17
CA ARG A 61 0.26 -1.34 -5.94
C ARG A 61 -0.56 -2.53 -5.51
N LEU A 62 0.15 -3.60 -5.13
CA LEU A 62 -0.44 -4.79 -4.54
C LEU A 62 -0.11 -4.82 -3.05
N ALA A 63 -1.12 -5.03 -2.21
CA ALA A 63 -0.97 -5.32 -0.79
C ALA A 63 -1.70 -6.62 -0.46
N ILE A 64 -1.05 -7.49 0.31
CA ILE A 64 -1.64 -8.75 0.76
C ILE A 64 -1.70 -8.73 2.28
N GLY A 65 -2.93 -8.75 2.78
CA GLY A 65 -3.24 -8.82 4.20
C GLY A 65 -3.63 -10.23 4.60
N THR A 66 -3.09 -10.72 5.72
CA THR A 66 -3.55 -11.95 6.36
C THR A 66 -4.48 -11.61 7.51
N VAL A 67 -5.64 -12.26 7.57
CA VAL A 67 -6.58 -12.11 8.69
C VAL A 67 -6.19 -13.11 9.79
N THR A 68 -5.87 -12.60 10.98
CA THR A 68 -5.55 -13.44 12.14
C THR A 68 -6.82 -13.99 12.80
N ARG A 69 -6.66 -14.95 13.72
CA ARG A 69 -7.78 -15.50 14.51
C ARG A 69 -8.48 -14.47 15.39
N GLU A 70 -7.80 -13.38 15.72
CA GLU A 70 -8.32 -12.26 16.51
C GLU A 70 -9.06 -11.22 15.65
N GLY A 71 -9.16 -11.46 14.34
CA GLY A 71 -9.77 -10.54 13.39
C GLY A 71 -8.87 -9.36 13.00
N SER A 72 -7.61 -9.32 13.46
CA SER A 72 -6.66 -8.29 13.06
C SER A 72 -6.13 -8.56 11.65
N LEU A 73 -5.91 -7.49 10.88
CA LEU A 73 -5.39 -7.55 9.51
C LEU A 73 -3.92 -7.13 9.50
N THR A 74 -3.05 -8.01 9.03
CA THR A 74 -1.61 -7.74 8.90
C THR A 74 -1.20 -7.74 7.44
N PHE A 75 -0.70 -6.62 6.93
CA PHE A 75 -0.07 -6.55 5.60
C PHE A 75 1.41 -6.92 5.67
N GLY A 76 1.87 -7.74 4.72
CA GLY A 76 3.25 -8.19 4.69
C GLY A 76 3.64 -8.83 3.35
N PRO A 77 4.88 -9.35 3.23
CA PRO A 77 5.43 -9.85 1.97
C PRO A 77 4.87 -11.19 1.51
N ALA A 78 3.91 -11.78 2.25
CA ALA A 78 3.36 -13.09 1.94
C ALA A 78 2.60 -13.07 0.61
N LYS A 79 3.20 -13.69 -0.42
CA LYS A 79 2.60 -13.84 -1.76
C LYS A 79 1.89 -15.18 -1.95
N LEU A 80 2.07 -16.12 -1.02
CA LEU A 80 1.50 -17.45 -1.06
C LEU A 80 0.38 -17.59 -0.02
N GLY A 81 -0.81 -17.94 -0.52
CA GLY A 81 -1.97 -18.30 0.26
C GLY A 81 -1.90 -19.78 0.65
N VAL A 82 -2.09 -20.07 1.94
CA VAL A 82 -2.06 -21.42 2.50
C VAL A 82 -3.47 -21.86 2.85
N GLU A 83 -3.75 -23.14 2.64
CA GLU A 83 -5.02 -23.80 2.98
C GLU A 83 -5.53 -23.44 4.38
N GLY A 84 -6.84 -23.20 4.46
CA GLY A 84 -7.56 -22.92 5.70
C GLY A 84 -7.39 -21.49 6.23
N LYS A 85 -6.75 -20.59 5.47
CA LYS A 85 -6.53 -19.19 5.87
C LYS A 85 -7.34 -18.20 5.03
N ASN A 86 -7.59 -17.04 5.63
CA ASN A 86 -8.26 -15.90 5.01
C ASN A 86 -7.25 -14.80 4.68
N TYR A 87 -7.40 -14.24 3.49
CA TYR A 87 -6.56 -13.18 2.95
C TYR A 87 -7.40 -12.05 2.39
N VAL A 88 -6.84 -10.85 2.45
CA VAL A 88 -7.36 -9.66 1.77
C VAL A 88 -6.30 -9.21 0.80
N VAL A 89 -6.57 -9.36 -0.50
CA VAL A 89 -5.67 -8.91 -1.56
C VAL A 89 -6.20 -7.61 -2.12
N ILE A 90 -5.39 -6.55 -2.03
CA ILE A 90 -5.74 -5.20 -2.48
C ILE A 90 -4.84 -4.84 -3.66
N LEU A 91 -5.46 -4.53 -4.79
CA LEU A 91 -4.80 -3.95 -5.96
C LEU A 91 -5.29 -2.52 -6.15
N ASP A 92 -4.40 -1.57 -5.92
CA ASP A 92 -4.67 -0.15 -6.06
C ASP A 92 -4.07 0.37 -7.35
N TYR A 93 -4.89 1.01 -8.18
CA TYR A 93 -4.41 1.94 -9.19
C TYR A 93 -4.60 3.35 -8.64
N ILE A 94 -3.51 4.09 -8.47
CA ILE A 94 -3.53 5.42 -7.86
C ILE A 94 -2.71 6.41 -8.69
N LYS A 95 -3.27 7.61 -8.89
CA LYS A 95 -2.54 8.82 -9.26
C LYS A 95 -2.38 9.65 -7.99
N PHE A 96 -1.15 9.94 -7.60
CA PHE A 96 -0.85 10.40 -6.25
C PHE A 96 0.35 11.36 -6.21
N SER A 97 0.48 12.06 -5.09
CA SER A 97 1.71 12.68 -4.62
C SER A 97 2.10 12.01 -3.30
N THR A 98 3.38 12.05 -2.95
CA THR A 98 3.88 11.53 -1.68
C THR A 98 4.28 12.67 -0.76
N ASP A 99 3.65 12.72 0.42
CA ASP A 99 4.01 13.65 1.48
C ASP A 99 4.73 12.90 2.59
N SER A 100 5.95 13.33 2.91
CA SER A 100 6.72 12.79 4.03
C SER A 100 6.31 13.51 5.31
N LEU A 101 5.65 12.78 6.22
CA LEU A 101 5.16 13.37 7.47
C LEU A 101 6.10 13.10 8.65
N PRO A 102 6.42 14.12 9.46
CA PRO A 102 7.28 13.97 10.64
C PRO A 102 6.56 13.19 11.73
N VAL A 103 7.24 12.18 12.27
CA VAL A 103 6.67 11.27 13.26
C VAL A 103 7.60 11.15 14.46
N SER A 104 7.01 11.16 15.65
CA SER A 104 7.65 10.76 16.89
C SER A 104 7.20 9.36 17.28
N ILE A 105 8.16 8.45 17.39
CA ILE A 105 7.99 7.15 18.02
C ILE A 105 8.24 7.26 19.53
N SER A 106 7.27 6.84 20.34
CA SER A 106 7.38 6.70 21.79
C SER A 106 7.00 5.29 22.23
N GLU A 107 7.43 4.89 23.42
CA GLU A 107 6.99 3.65 24.06
C GLU A 107 5.86 3.96 25.04
N ASN A 108 4.78 3.19 24.97
CA ASN A 108 3.69 3.30 25.91
C ASN A 108 4.15 2.78 27.29
N PRO A 109 4.12 3.61 28.35
CA PRO A 109 4.59 3.22 29.67
C PRO A 109 3.82 2.04 30.29
N ALA A 110 2.59 1.78 29.82
CA ALA A 110 1.73 0.75 30.38
C ALA A 110 2.04 -0.67 29.88
N ASP A 111 2.45 -0.82 28.62
CA ASP A 111 2.64 -2.12 27.97
C ASP A 111 3.97 -2.27 27.20
N GLY A 112 4.81 -1.23 27.21
CA GLY A 112 6.11 -1.21 26.53
C GLY A 112 6.01 -1.21 25.00
N LYS A 113 4.81 -1.06 24.43
CA LYS A 113 4.64 -1.09 22.98
C LYS A 113 5.00 0.25 22.34
N ARG A 114 5.61 0.17 21.16
CA ARG A 114 5.92 1.35 20.34
C ARG A 114 4.62 1.91 19.75
N ILE A 115 4.49 3.24 19.80
CA ILE A 115 3.41 4.03 19.22
C ILE A 115 4.05 5.13 18.40
N ALA A 116 3.61 5.29 17.17
CA ALA A 116 4.02 6.40 16.32
C ALA A 116 2.94 7.49 16.32
N THR A 117 3.36 8.75 16.46
CA THR A 117 2.46 9.91 16.50
C THR A 117 2.94 10.96 15.51
N LEU A 118 2.01 11.43 14.66
CA LEU A 118 2.24 12.57 13.77
C LEU A 118 2.52 13.85 14.57
N LEU A 119 3.62 14.52 14.25
CA LEU A 119 3.96 15.80 14.87
C LEU A 119 3.23 16.96 14.16
N PRO A 120 2.82 18.01 14.90
CA PRO A 120 2.26 19.22 14.30
C PRO A 120 3.29 19.97 13.47
N GLN A 121 2.80 20.82 12.56
CA GLN A 121 3.64 21.75 11.83
C GLN A 121 4.37 22.69 12.80
N GLY A 122 5.68 22.85 12.61
CA GLY A 122 6.54 23.66 13.50
C GLY A 122 7.24 22.88 14.61
N GLU A 123 6.90 21.61 14.83
CA GLU A 123 7.60 20.71 15.75
C GLU A 123 8.41 19.64 14.99
N GLU A 124 8.79 19.93 13.75
CA GLU A 124 9.46 18.96 12.86
C GLU A 124 10.83 18.52 13.42
N ASP A 125 11.50 19.39 14.18
CA ASP A 125 12.78 19.10 14.86
C ASP A 125 12.67 18.00 15.93
N LEU A 126 11.45 17.72 16.43
CA LEU A 126 11.20 16.66 17.39
C LEU A 126 10.98 15.30 16.71
N ALA A 127 10.96 15.25 15.37
CA ALA A 127 10.76 14.03 14.62
C ALA A 127 11.97 13.11 14.74
N ASN A 128 11.72 11.84 15.07
CA ASN A 128 12.75 10.80 15.02
C ASN A 128 12.72 10.01 13.71
N THR A 129 11.66 10.15 12.91
CA THR A 129 11.53 9.55 11.58
C THR A 129 10.48 10.27 10.75
N VAL A 130 10.37 9.89 9.48
CA VAL A 130 9.32 10.36 8.56
C VAL A 130 8.56 9.18 7.98
N VAL A 131 7.25 9.32 7.82
CA VAL A 131 6.40 8.31 7.18
C VAL A 131 5.90 8.84 5.85
N PRO A 132 6.17 8.15 4.72
CA PRO A 132 5.59 8.50 3.44
C PRO A 132 4.08 8.25 3.42
N VAL A 133 3.31 9.29 3.14
CA VAL A 133 1.85 9.24 3.02
C VAL A 133 1.46 9.50 1.57
N TYR A 134 0.65 8.60 1.01
CA TYR A 134 0.19 8.70 -0.37
C TYR A 134 -1.13 9.45 -0.41
N ILE A 135 -1.12 10.65 -1.00
CA ILE A 135 -2.30 11.50 -1.18
C ILE A 135 -2.65 11.48 -2.65
N GLY A 136 -3.86 11.05 -3.00
CA GLY A 136 -4.22 10.91 -4.39
C GLY A 136 -5.66 10.50 -4.64
N VAL A 137 -5.89 10.10 -5.88
CA VAL A 137 -7.16 9.56 -6.38
C VAL A 137 -6.90 8.29 -7.19
N GLY A 138 -7.94 7.47 -7.35
CA GLY A 138 -7.82 6.25 -8.14
C GLY A 138 -8.89 5.23 -7.81
N LEU A 139 -8.50 3.96 -7.84
CA LEU A 139 -9.39 2.82 -7.72
C LEU A 139 -8.71 1.73 -6.89
N ARG A 140 -9.51 1.07 -6.06
CA ARG A 140 -9.10 -0.07 -5.25
C ARG A 140 -9.93 -1.29 -5.63
N LEU A 141 -9.24 -2.37 -5.97
CA LEU A 141 -9.84 -3.69 -6.11
C LEU A 141 -9.45 -4.52 -4.89
N THR A 142 -10.45 -5.00 -4.16
CA THR A 142 -10.27 -5.82 -2.97
C THR A 142 -10.85 -7.21 -3.21
N ALA A 143 -10.00 -8.23 -3.11
CA ALA A 143 -10.38 -9.62 -3.12
C ALA A 143 -10.31 -10.19 -1.69
N ASN A 144 -11.46 -10.55 -1.13
CA ASN A 144 -11.54 -11.28 0.15
C ASN A 144 -11.50 -12.76 -0.17
N ILE A 145 -10.46 -13.47 0.26
CA ILE A 145 -10.15 -14.82 -0.21
C ILE A 145 -10.08 -15.78 0.96
N PHE A 146 -10.76 -16.91 0.83
CA PHE A 146 -10.55 -18.10 1.65
C PHE A 146 -9.90 -19.18 0.78
N VAL A 147 -8.72 -19.66 1.20
CA VAL A 147 -8.01 -20.75 0.50
C VAL A 147 -8.54 -22.08 1.02
N LYS A 148 -9.26 -22.81 0.15
CA LYS A 148 -9.91 -24.08 0.49
C LYS A 148 -8.94 -25.26 0.43
N LYS A 149 -8.02 -25.26 -0.52
CA LYS A 149 -7.09 -26.38 -0.76
C LYS A 149 -5.80 -25.92 -1.42
N GLY A 150 -4.68 -26.46 -0.96
CA GLY A 150 -3.35 -26.25 -1.56
C GLY A 150 -2.73 -24.88 -1.30
N GLU A 151 -1.73 -24.54 -2.12
CA GLU A 151 -1.03 -23.26 -2.09
C GLU A 151 -1.41 -22.41 -3.31
N ILE A 152 -1.75 -21.14 -3.08
CA ILE A 152 -2.27 -20.25 -4.12
C ILE A 152 -1.41 -19.02 -4.23
N ASP A 153 -1.05 -18.64 -5.45
CA ASP A 153 -0.40 -17.37 -5.71
C ASP A 153 -1.40 -16.21 -5.55
N LEU A 154 -1.23 -15.43 -4.49
CA LEU A 154 -2.04 -14.25 -4.18
C LEU A 154 -1.54 -12.99 -4.91
N SER A 155 -0.40 -13.08 -5.61
CA SER A 155 0.22 -11.93 -6.28
C SER A 155 -0.37 -11.62 -7.66
N SER A 156 -1.20 -12.52 -8.19
CA SER A 156 -1.80 -12.40 -9.52
C SER A 156 -3.30 -12.60 -9.47
N LEU A 157 -4.07 -11.58 -9.87
CA LEU A 157 -5.52 -11.70 -9.97
C LEU A 157 -5.93 -12.80 -10.97
N PHE A 158 -5.19 -12.99 -12.06
CA PHE A 158 -5.49 -14.08 -13.01
C PHE A 158 -5.28 -15.46 -12.39
N ALA A 159 -4.22 -15.63 -11.58
CA ALA A 159 -3.99 -16.87 -10.85
C ALA A 159 -5.14 -17.16 -9.86
N LEU A 160 -5.67 -16.13 -9.21
CA LEU A 160 -6.86 -16.26 -8.35
C LEU A 160 -8.10 -16.70 -9.13
N GLY A 161 -8.29 -16.21 -10.36
CA GLY A 161 -9.39 -16.65 -11.23
C GLY A 161 -9.29 -18.14 -11.58
N VAL A 162 -8.09 -18.60 -11.94
CA VAL A 162 -7.83 -20.02 -12.23
C VAL A 162 -8.05 -20.88 -10.98
N ALA A 163 -7.54 -20.44 -9.83
CA ALA A 163 -7.73 -21.11 -8.55
C ALA A 163 -9.22 -21.18 -8.16
N ALA A 164 -10.01 -20.13 -8.45
CA ALA A 164 -11.45 -20.12 -8.20
C ALA A 164 -12.18 -21.15 -9.07
N ARG A 165 -11.84 -21.24 -10.37
CA ARG A 165 -12.38 -22.27 -11.27
C ARG A 165 -12.05 -23.69 -10.80
N ALA A 166 -10.85 -23.89 -10.26
CA ALA A 166 -10.42 -25.17 -9.69
C ALA A 166 -11.02 -25.45 -8.29
N GLU A 167 -11.92 -24.60 -7.80
CA GLU A 167 -12.50 -24.63 -6.45
C GLU A 167 -11.47 -24.58 -5.32
N GLN A 168 -10.25 -24.08 -5.60
CA GLN A 168 -9.17 -23.97 -4.62
C GLN A 168 -9.32 -22.74 -3.73
N VAL A 169 -10.04 -21.72 -4.21
CA VAL A 169 -10.39 -20.53 -3.43
C VAL A 169 -11.88 -20.24 -3.53
N SER A 170 -12.40 -19.52 -2.54
CA SER A 170 -13.68 -18.81 -2.63
C SER A 170 -13.52 -17.42 -2.07
N GLY A 171 -14.39 -16.50 -2.47
CA GLY A 171 -14.27 -15.14 -2.01
C GLY A 171 -15.13 -14.17 -2.77
N THR A 172 -14.99 -12.90 -2.42
CA THR A 172 -15.67 -11.79 -3.08
C THR A 172 -14.67 -10.80 -3.64
N LEU A 173 -15.06 -10.17 -4.74
CA LEU A 173 -14.34 -9.11 -5.40
C LEU A 173 -15.15 -7.81 -5.27
N ILE A 174 -14.49 -6.75 -4.81
CA ILE A 174 -15.09 -5.43 -4.59
C ILE A 174 -14.23 -4.40 -5.31
N ILE A 175 -14.87 -3.45 -5.99
CA ILE A 175 -14.19 -2.27 -6.55
C ILE A 175 -14.68 -1.04 -5.82
N GLN A 176 -13.75 -0.18 -5.43
CA GLN A 176 -14.00 1.07 -4.74
C GLN A 176 -13.27 2.20 -5.46
N THR A 177 -13.94 3.33 -5.64
CA THR A 177 -13.30 4.57 -6.07
C THR A 177 -12.61 5.26 -4.90
N LEU A 178 -11.39 5.73 -5.12
CA LEU A 178 -10.61 6.50 -4.15
C LEU A 178 -10.63 7.96 -4.59
N GLY A 179 -11.52 8.78 -4.04
CA GLY A 179 -11.55 10.21 -4.36
C GLY A 179 -11.95 10.56 -5.80
N VAL A 180 -12.56 9.62 -6.54
CA VAL A 180 -13.12 9.83 -7.87
C VAL A 180 -14.64 9.63 -7.78
N SER A 181 -15.42 10.57 -8.28
CA SER A 181 -16.88 10.46 -8.33
C SER A 181 -17.46 11.20 -9.53
N GLY A 182 -18.73 10.91 -9.86
CA GLY A 182 -19.43 11.48 -11.00
C GLY A 182 -20.45 10.50 -11.55
N GLN A 183 -21.46 11.00 -12.26
CA GLN A 183 -22.56 10.16 -12.77
C GLN A 183 -22.04 9.05 -13.69
N GLU A 184 -21.12 9.38 -14.59
CA GLU A 184 -20.50 8.42 -15.51
C GLU A 184 -19.63 7.41 -14.76
N ILE A 185 -18.89 7.86 -13.74
CA ILE A 185 -18.06 6.99 -12.89
C ILE A 185 -18.93 5.98 -12.14
N SER A 186 -19.99 6.43 -11.47
CA SER A 186 -20.87 5.57 -10.68
C SER A 186 -21.51 4.47 -11.52
N SER A 187 -21.80 4.73 -12.80
CA SER A 187 -22.37 3.73 -13.71
C SER A 187 -21.39 2.62 -14.13
N LEU A 188 -20.08 2.87 -13.97
CA LEU A 188 -19.01 1.93 -14.33
C LEU A 188 -18.56 1.05 -13.16
N ILE A 189 -18.98 1.36 -11.92
CA ILE A 189 -18.61 0.57 -10.75
C ILE A 189 -19.45 -0.72 -10.73
N PRO A 190 -18.83 -1.91 -10.88
CA PRO A 190 -19.57 -3.16 -10.83
C PRO A 190 -20.05 -3.44 -9.41
N MET A 191 -21.18 -4.14 -9.32
CA MET A 191 -21.65 -4.69 -8.05
C MET A 191 -20.64 -5.72 -7.51
N PRO A 192 -20.50 -5.87 -6.19
CA PRO A 192 -19.70 -6.94 -5.60
C PRO A 192 -20.12 -8.30 -6.14
N SER A 193 -19.13 -9.13 -6.47
CA SER A 193 -19.37 -10.46 -7.06
C SER A 193 -18.43 -11.50 -6.49
N GLU A 194 -18.76 -12.77 -6.63
CA GLU A 194 -17.83 -13.85 -6.31
C GLU A 194 -16.56 -13.78 -7.18
N ILE A 195 -15.43 -14.24 -6.63
CA ILE A 195 -14.18 -14.32 -7.37
C ILE A 195 -14.28 -15.39 -8.45
N SER A 196 -14.04 -15.00 -9.69
CA SER A 196 -13.99 -15.86 -10.86
C SER A 196 -13.15 -15.19 -11.96
N GLU A 197 -12.77 -15.94 -13.00
CA GLU A 197 -12.09 -15.33 -14.15
C GLU A 197 -12.92 -14.23 -14.80
N SER A 198 -14.25 -14.39 -14.86
CA SER A 198 -15.13 -13.37 -15.46
C SER A 198 -15.27 -12.13 -14.58
N SER A 199 -15.38 -12.26 -13.26
CA SER A 199 -15.46 -11.09 -12.38
C SER A 199 -14.15 -10.31 -12.37
N ILE A 200 -13.00 -10.99 -12.43
CA ILE A 200 -11.68 -10.35 -12.56
C ILE A 200 -11.57 -9.61 -13.91
N GLN A 201 -11.98 -10.22 -15.02
CA GLN A 201 -11.98 -9.55 -16.33
C GLN A 201 -12.87 -8.31 -16.34
N ASN A 202 -14.10 -8.42 -15.83
CA ASN A 202 -15.02 -7.29 -15.72
C ASN A 202 -14.45 -6.18 -14.84
N ALA A 203 -13.77 -6.53 -13.75
CA ALA A 203 -13.13 -5.57 -12.88
C ALA A 203 -11.99 -4.81 -13.58
N MET A 204 -11.15 -5.51 -14.35
CA MET A 204 -10.09 -4.87 -15.13
C MET A 204 -10.64 -3.93 -16.21
N LEU A 205 -11.75 -4.30 -16.86
CA LEU A 205 -12.43 -3.44 -17.83
C LEU A 205 -13.03 -2.19 -17.18
N ALA A 206 -13.65 -2.33 -16.01
CA ALA A 206 -14.16 -1.21 -15.23
C ALA A 206 -13.03 -0.28 -14.79
N LEU A 207 -11.91 -0.84 -14.30
CA LEU A 207 -10.72 -0.07 -13.93
C LEU A 207 -10.18 0.76 -15.11
N ALA A 208 -10.02 0.14 -16.28
CA ALA A 208 -9.56 0.83 -17.49
C ALA A 208 -10.53 1.94 -17.93
N SER A 209 -11.84 1.68 -17.87
CA SER A 209 -12.87 2.65 -18.25
C SER A 209 -12.90 3.85 -17.32
N ILE A 210 -12.86 3.61 -16.00
CA ILE A 210 -12.83 4.68 -15.00
C ILE A 210 -11.53 5.48 -15.09
N LYS A 211 -10.38 4.81 -15.30
CA LYS A 211 -9.09 5.48 -15.51
C LYS A 211 -9.15 6.52 -16.62
N VAL A 212 -9.78 6.21 -17.76
CA VAL A 212 -9.94 7.17 -18.86
C VAL A 212 -10.86 8.32 -18.44
N LYS A 213 -11.99 8.00 -17.80
CA LYS A 213 -12.99 8.96 -17.36
C LYS A 213 -12.53 9.90 -16.24
N MET A 214 -11.46 9.57 -15.52
CA MET A 214 -10.87 10.45 -14.50
C MET A 214 -10.42 11.80 -15.06
N TYR A 215 -10.17 11.90 -16.36
CA TYR A 215 -9.71 13.11 -17.02
C TYR A 215 -10.83 13.92 -17.71
N ASP A 216 -12.07 13.45 -17.63
CA ASP A 216 -13.22 14.15 -18.22
C ASP A 216 -13.66 15.31 -17.31
N ASP A 217 -14.09 16.42 -17.92
CA ASP A 217 -14.51 17.65 -17.21
C ASP A 217 -15.68 17.44 -16.23
N ASN A 218 -16.50 16.41 -16.47
CA ASN A 218 -17.66 16.06 -15.64
C ASN A 218 -17.31 15.18 -14.43
N THR A 219 -16.04 14.76 -14.30
CA THR A 219 -15.59 13.92 -13.20
C THR A 219 -15.12 14.78 -12.02
N GLN A 220 -15.64 14.45 -10.85
CA GLN A 220 -15.24 15.10 -9.60
C GLN A 220 -14.01 14.39 -9.02
N ILE A 221 -12.93 15.14 -8.90
CA ILE A 221 -11.66 14.69 -8.34
C ILE A 221 -11.51 15.31 -6.96
N THR A 222 -11.49 14.46 -5.93
CA THR A 222 -11.31 14.86 -4.53
C THR A 222 -10.23 13.98 -3.90
N PRO A 223 -8.98 14.44 -3.84
CA PRO A 223 -7.87 13.71 -3.25
C PRO A 223 -8.16 13.25 -1.83
N ARG A 224 -7.57 12.11 -1.48
CA ARG A 224 -7.67 11.48 -0.17
C ARG A 224 -6.31 10.91 0.19
N VAL A 225 -6.07 10.68 1.48
CA VAL A 225 -5.00 9.77 1.89
C VAL A 225 -5.44 8.36 1.53
N VAL A 226 -4.74 7.72 0.59
CA VAL A 226 -5.11 6.40 0.05
C VAL A 226 -4.28 5.27 0.64
N GLY A 227 -3.13 5.60 1.22
CA GLY A 227 -2.26 4.63 1.85
C GLY A 227 -1.04 5.28 2.49
N VAL A 228 -0.27 4.46 3.19
CA VAL A 228 0.99 4.87 3.83
C VAL A 228 2.06 3.83 3.57
N TYR A 229 3.32 4.23 3.59
CA TYR A 229 4.43 3.29 3.59
C TYR A 229 4.91 3.09 5.02
N ASN A 230 4.66 1.91 5.59
CA ASN A 230 5.16 1.60 6.92
C ASN A 230 6.66 1.33 6.86
N ASN A 231 7.44 2.28 7.37
CA ASN A 231 8.89 2.19 7.59
C ASN A 231 9.26 2.22 9.09
N LEU A 232 8.28 2.07 9.99
CA LEU A 232 8.44 2.30 11.43
C LEU A 232 8.89 1.04 12.21
N GLY A 233 8.59 -0.14 11.67
CA GLY A 233 8.68 -1.41 12.40
C GLY A 233 7.72 -1.45 13.59
N GLY A 234 7.96 -2.35 14.55
CA GLY A 234 7.22 -2.37 15.82
C GLY A 234 5.75 -2.83 15.69
N GLY A 235 5.44 -3.61 14.66
CA GLY A 235 4.14 -4.28 14.49
C GLY A 235 2.93 -3.36 14.23
N GLN A 236 1.74 -3.94 14.40
CA GLN A 236 0.46 -3.27 14.11
C GLN A 236 0.19 -2.06 15.02
N THR A 237 0.60 -2.10 16.29
CA THR A 237 0.30 -1.01 17.25
C THR A 237 0.99 0.28 16.86
N THR A 238 2.22 0.19 16.35
CA THR A 238 2.99 1.36 15.91
C THR A 238 2.29 2.05 14.74
N ILE A 239 1.98 1.31 13.67
CA ILE A 239 1.34 1.87 12.48
C ILE A 239 -0.10 2.33 12.75
N ASN A 240 -0.86 1.62 13.58
CA ASN A 240 -2.21 2.02 13.97
C ASN A 240 -2.22 3.30 14.81
N GLY A 241 -1.19 3.50 15.66
CA GLY A 241 -0.97 4.76 16.35
C GLY A 241 -0.78 5.92 15.36
N PHE A 242 0.05 5.71 14.34
CA PHE A 242 0.27 6.71 13.30
C PHE A 242 -1.02 7.03 12.53
N ILE A 243 -1.74 6.00 12.05
CA ILE A 243 -3.01 6.17 11.36
C ILE A 243 -4.03 6.90 12.24
N SER A 244 -4.09 6.57 13.53
CA SER A 244 -4.97 7.25 14.49
C SER A 244 -4.62 8.73 14.65
N SER A 245 -3.33 9.09 14.63
CA SER A 245 -2.89 10.49 14.66
C SER A 245 -3.20 11.24 13.36
N LEU A 246 -3.17 10.57 12.20
CA LEU A 246 -3.61 11.15 10.92
C LEU A 246 -5.10 11.48 10.93
N LEU A 247 -5.94 10.62 11.52
CA LEU A 247 -7.38 10.83 11.61
C LEU A 247 -7.76 12.07 12.42
N GLN A 248 -6.92 12.47 13.39
CA GLN A 248 -7.19 13.62 14.24
C GLN A 248 -6.92 14.95 13.55
N ARG A 249 -6.15 14.96 12.46
CA ARG A 249 -5.67 16.19 11.79
C ARG A 249 -5.69 16.01 10.27
N PRO A 250 -6.66 16.62 9.56
CA PRO A 250 -6.66 16.63 8.10
C PRO A 250 -5.34 17.20 7.55
N ILE A 251 -4.77 16.53 6.56
CA ILE A 251 -3.54 16.96 5.91
C ILE A 251 -3.85 18.07 4.91
N LEU A 252 -3.07 19.15 4.89
CA LEU A 252 -3.13 20.18 3.88
C LEU A 252 -2.43 19.71 2.60
N PHE A 253 -3.11 19.78 1.46
CA PHE A 253 -2.60 19.36 0.16
C PHE A 253 -2.79 20.43 -0.94
N PRO A 254 -1.75 20.75 -1.74
CA PRO A 254 -0.36 20.35 -1.58
C PRO A 254 0.24 20.93 -0.29
N ARG A 255 1.20 20.22 0.30
CA ARG A 255 1.94 20.73 1.45
C ARG A 255 2.72 21.99 1.01
N PRO A 256 2.63 23.10 1.75
CA PRO A 256 3.47 24.26 1.48
C PRO A 256 4.95 23.89 1.64
N PRO A 257 5.86 24.52 0.88
CA PRO A 257 7.30 24.31 1.09
C PRO A 257 7.67 24.63 2.53
N ALA A 258 8.62 23.89 3.09
CA ALA A 258 9.21 24.26 4.38
C ALA A 258 9.79 25.68 4.23
N ASN A 259 9.48 26.57 5.17
CA ASN A 259 10.01 27.93 5.14
C ASN A 259 11.54 27.84 5.13
N GLU A 260 12.19 28.44 4.12
CA GLU A 260 13.65 28.60 4.05
C GLU A 260 14.18 29.52 5.15
#